data_AF-A0AAX3N143-F1
#
_entry.id   AF-A0AAX3N143-F1
#
_cell.length_a   1.000
_cell.length_b   1.000
_cell.length_c   1.000
_cell.angle_alpha   90.00
_cell.angle_beta   90.00
_cell.angle_gamma   90.00
#
_symmetry.space_group_name_H-M   'P 1'
#
loop_
_entity.id
_entity.type
_entity.pdbx_description
1 polymer ?
#
loop_
_entity_poly.entity_id
_entity_poly.type
_entity_poly.pdbx_seq_one_letter_code
_entity_poly.pdbx_strand_id
1 'polypeptide(L)'
;MKNLNGTAFLFLFDSNYLRNNIDYRHTNKFNDEVSESLFKTHKELIDNMGILKGEMLLDFFCKNTVSIKGDKNRMSISQSIDEDLYAILLLNLVDSLSDNWHTFSRNRFLNLGIKITHISCVVITNVTLSHAKKIDDQLQALEYFIGAATTDYGNPLHSTLFYEYLTRSVYTINNEILYSDAMDIVNWDSYYPSYTMRYVEDFVFDSTARDIWKENLSVGGLESSHIIINKVGNYHHVKVGHAIIRAVFEGKIDREFELEINYPNAELAIVIPRQKLEKYALDLAHPEGGPKAKYFKDVLSIEQRDWSYMEEQIRLGIHEGEVCGIKIDEHGIKYYADIGVTGLNGVNKVIRTAWIIRKNGPIQLTSVYPLDLKEQFDVNYEIRPLLAVSKENEKEGGDKWGEIYRLANQSGEFYASKCIPTPVFVSGTTEPMRDGLFGWAYVVLYDLNHEFVSWLKNNRVGSSYENNYLINIDKKGRYEESVAFAEGFCKVLKSNRIDCEIIKHLD
;
A
#
# COMPACT_ATOMS: atom_id res chain seq x y z
N MET A 1 -19.38 17.12 -29.28
CA MET A 1 -18.02 17.68 -29.12
C MET A 1 -17.05 16.68 -29.70
N LYS A 2 -16.08 17.11 -30.52
CA LYS A 2 -15.10 16.21 -31.15
C LYS A 2 -14.20 15.60 -30.06
N ASN A 3 -13.88 14.33 -30.25
CA ASN A 3 -12.94 13.51 -29.48
C ASN A 3 -11.67 14.32 -29.12
N LEU A 4 -11.40 14.53 -27.84
CA LEU A 4 -10.25 15.28 -27.32
C LEU A 4 -8.98 14.40 -27.20
N ASN A 5 -8.77 13.51 -28.17
CA ASN A 5 -7.51 12.78 -28.30
C ASN A 5 -6.39 13.79 -28.64
N GLY A 6 -5.59 14.18 -27.64
CA GLY A 6 -4.43 15.06 -27.81
C GLY A 6 -4.42 16.36 -26.98
N THR A 7 -5.29 16.51 -25.99
CA THR A 7 -5.35 17.73 -25.13
C THR A 7 -4.14 17.87 -24.19
N ALA A 8 -3.50 19.05 -24.22
CA ALA A 8 -2.40 19.44 -23.34
C ALA A 8 -2.85 19.72 -21.90
N PHE A 9 -2.07 19.38 -20.86
CA PHE A 9 -2.40 19.69 -19.46
C PHE A 9 -1.26 20.38 -18.69
N LEU A 10 -1.55 21.54 -18.12
CA LEU A 10 -0.64 22.23 -17.20
C LEU A 10 -1.05 21.93 -15.75
N PHE A 11 -0.13 21.39 -14.96
CA PHE A 11 -0.34 21.13 -13.54
C PHE A 11 0.32 22.23 -12.70
N LEU A 12 -0.51 23.00 -12.00
CA LEU A 12 -0.09 24.07 -11.10
C LEU A 12 -0.20 23.60 -9.65
N PHE A 13 0.93 23.33 -9.01
CA PHE A 13 0.93 23.06 -7.57
C PHE A 13 0.85 24.39 -6.82
N ASP A 14 -0.29 24.62 -6.17
CA ASP A 14 -0.51 25.73 -5.25
C ASP A 14 -0.89 25.16 -3.89
N SER A 15 0.10 25.03 -3.02
CA SER A 15 -0.02 24.51 -1.66
C SER A 15 -0.74 25.44 -0.67
N ASN A 16 -1.39 26.51 -1.15
CA ASN A 16 -2.27 27.35 -0.34
C ASN A 16 -3.75 27.19 -0.74
N TYR A 17 -4.06 26.37 -1.75
CA TYR A 17 -5.42 26.20 -2.28
C TYR A 17 -6.45 25.77 -1.23
N LEU A 18 -6.06 25.01 -0.20
CA LEU A 18 -7.03 24.36 0.70
C LEU A 18 -7.07 24.90 2.14
N ARG A 19 -6.18 25.82 2.54
CA ARG A 19 -5.95 26.06 3.99
C ARG A 19 -6.83 27.11 4.67
N ASN A 20 -7.67 27.84 3.96
CA ASN A 20 -8.79 28.62 4.53
C ASN A 20 -9.59 29.28 3.39
N ASN A 21 -10.84 28.84 3.16
CA ASN A 21 -11.75 29.42 2.15
C ASN A 21 -12.02 30.94 2.32
N ILE A 22 -11.53 31.57 3.38
CA ILE A 22 -11.70 32.99 3.68
C ILE A 22 -10.45 33.80 3.28
N ASP A 23 -9.23 33.28 3.47
CA ASP A 23 -7.97 33.97 3.10
C ASP A 23 -7.56 33.72 1.64
N TYR A 24 -7.95 32.60 1.05
CA TYR A 24 -7.71 32.33 -0.38
C TYR A 24 -8.40 33.36 -1.29
N ARG A 25 -9.46 34.02 -0.79
CA ARG A 25 -10.20 35.10 -1.48
C ARG A 25 -9.36 36.35 -1.74
N HIS A 26 -8.18 36.48 -1.12
CA HIS A 26 -7.40 37.73 -1.13
C HIS A 26 -5.93 37.60 -1.53
N THR A 27 -5.38 36.38 -1.67
CA THR A 27 -3.93 36.15 -1.81
C THR A 27 -3.54 35.15 -2.89
N ASN A 28 -4.34 35.01 -3.95
CA ASN A 28 -4.05 34.10 -5.08
C ASN A 28 -2.92 34.60 -6.02
N LYS A 29 -1.89 35.22 -5.45
CA LYS A 29 -0.76 35.84 -6.16
C LYS A 29 -0.01 34.85 -7.05
N PHE A 30 0.09 33.59 -6.63
CA PHE A 30 0.76 32.55 -7.43
C PHE A 30 0.00 32.26 -8.73
N ASN A 31 -1.33 32.06 -8.66
CA ASN A 31 -2.10 31.88 -9.88
C ASN A 31 -2.08 33.14 -10.75
N ASP A 32 -2.15 34.34 -10.17
CA ASP A 32 -2.07 35.58 -10.94
C ASP A 32 -0.72 35.74 -11.64
N GLU A 33 0.42 35.50 -10.98
CA GLU A 33 1.77 35.64 -11.55
C GLU A 33 2.11 34.53 -12.56
N VAL A 34 1.73 33.30 -12.27
CA VAL A 34 1.87 32.17 -13.22
C VAL A 34 1.00 32.43 -14.44
N SER A 35 -0.25 32.83 -14.22
CA SER A 35 -1.16 33.20 -15.30
C SER A 35 -0.52 34.32 -16.11
N GLU A 36 -0.21 35.45 -15.50
CA GLU A 36 0.43 36.60 -16.14
C GLU A 36 1.67 36.22 -16.97
N SER A 37 2.56 35.37 -16.43
CA SER A 37 3.78 34.93 -17.10
C SER A 37 3.51 34.03 -18.31
N LEU A 38 2.67 33.00 -18.14
CA LEU A 38 2.26 32.10 -19.22
C LEU A 38 1.51 32.84 -20.33
N PHE A 39 0.68 33.78 -19.91
CA PHE A 39 -0.41 34.27 -20.74
C PHE A 39 -0.11 35.55 -21.52
N LYS A 40 0.90 36.32 -21.10
CA LYS A 40 1.24 37.60 -21.75
C LYS A 40 1.90 37.48 -23.13
N THR A 41 2.44 36.33 -23.51
CA THR A 41 3.43 36.31 -24.61
C THR A 41 3.07 35.41 -25.80
N HIS A 42 2.26 34.35 -25.63
CA HIS A 42 1.99 33.38 -26.69
C HIS A 42 0.58 32.75 -26.61
N LYS A 43 -0.38 33.34 -27.31
CA LYS A 43 -1.77 32.85 -27.37
C LYS A 43 -1.89 31.43 -27.93
N GLU A 44 -0.99 31.06 -28.85
CA GLU A 44 -0.92 29.74 -29.47
C GLU A 44 -0.46 28.62 -28.52
N LEU A 45 0.23 28.95 -27.42
CA LEU A 45 0.71 27.94 -26.47
C LEU A 45 -0.40 27.36 -25.61
N ILE A 46 -1.49 28.09 -25.45
CA ILE A 46 -2.54 27.77 -24.49
C ILE A 46 -3.85 27.39 -25.18
N ASP A 47 -4.03 27.60 -26.48
CA ASP A 47 -5.25 27.16 -27.15
C ASP A 47 -5.29 25.62 -27.21
N ASN A 48 -6.40 25.01 -26.76
CA ASN A 48 -6.56 23.56 -26.56
C ASN A 48 -5.77 22.98 -25.37
N MET A 49 -5.77 23.68 -24.23
CA MET A 49 -5.07 23.27 -23.00
C MET A 49 -6.01 23.21 -21.79
N GLY A 50 -5.86 22.18 -20.97
CA GLY A 50 -6.44 22.13 -19.63
C GLY A 50 -5.45 22.54 -18.56
N ILE A 51 -5.94 23.25 -17.56
CA ILE A 51 -5.16 23.66 -16.41
C ILE A 51 -5.78 23.00 -15.19
N LEU A 52 -4.96 22.21 -14.51
CA LEU A 52 -5.31 21.53 -13.27
C LEU A 52 -4.45 22.12 -12.15
N LYS A 53 -5.04 22.34 -10.99
CA LYS A 53 -4.37 22.99 -9.87
C LYS A 53 -4.70 22.34 -8.53
N GLY A 54 -3.83 22.54 -7.55
CA GLY A 54 -4.04 22.07 -6.19
C GLY A 54 -2.75 21.72 -5.48
N GLU A 55 -2.84 21.13 -4.30
CA GLU A 55 -1.67 20.69 -3.56
C GLU A 55 -1.15 19.35 -4.11
N MET A 56 0.16 19.09 -3.97
CA MET A 56 0.70 17.76 -4.25
C MET A 56 0.35 16.84 -3.08
N LEU A 57 -0.79 16.15 -3.20
CA LEU A 57 -1.41 15.33 -2.15
C LEU A 57 -0.72 13.96 -1.97
N LEU A 58 0.61 13.95 -1.88
CA LEU A 58 1.41 12.74 -1.70
C LEU A 58 1.13 12.05 -0.36
N ASP A 59 0.79 12.83 0.67
CA ASP A 59 0.40 12.34 1.99
C ASP A 59 -0.83 11.43 1.95
N PHE A 60 -1.70 11.53 0.93
CA PHE A 60 -2.86 10.65 0.81
C PHE A 60 -2.50 9.17 0.67
N PHE A 61 -1.38 8.87 0.00
CA PHE A 61 -0.85 7.51 -0.10
C PHE A 61 -0.26 6.99 1.23
N CYS A 62 0.06 7.91 2.13
CA CYS A 62 0.77 7.63 3.38
C CYS A 62 -0.18 7.59 4.58
N LYS A 63 -1.48 7.83 4.37
CA LYS A 63 -2.50 7.84 5.42
C LYS A 63 -2.85 6.42 5.84
N ASN A 64 -2.48 6.08 7.06
CA ASN A 64 -2.92 4.86 7.71
C ASN A 64 -4.12 5.16 8.61
N THR A 65 -5.19 4.37 8.46
CA THR A 65 -6.33 4.50 9.37
C THR A 65 -5.93 3.95 10.74
N VAL A 66 -6.08 4.75 11.78
CA VAL A 66 -5.71 4.40 13.18
C VAL A 66 -6.93 3.99 13.99
N SER A 67 -8.07 4.65 13.75
CA SER A 67 -9.33 4.23 14.36
C SER A 67 -10.53 4.68 13.53
N ILE A 68 -11.63 3.94 13.66
CA ILE A 68 -12.92 4.27 13.06
C ILE A 68 -13.95 4.19 14.17
N LYS A 69 -14.73 5.26 14.35
CA LYS A 69 -15.81 5.33 15.33
C LYS A 69 -17.05 5.90 14.66
N GLY A 70 -18.22 5.38 14.99
CA GLY A 70 -19.42 5.88 14.37
C GLY A 70 -20.69 5.21 14.84
N ASP A 71 -21.78 5.62 14.22
CA ASP A 71 -23.12 5.07 14.36
C ASP A 71 -23.83 5.07 13.00
N LYS A 72 -25.15 4.89 13.00
CA LYS A 72 -25.99 4.89 11.80
C LYS A 72 -26.03 6.21 11.02
N ASN A 73 -25.60 7.33 11.61
CA ASN A 73 -25.73 8.68 11.06
C ASN A 73 -24.38 9.38 10.86
N ARG A 74 -23.36 9.03 11.66
CA ARG A 74 -22.09 9.76 11.71
C ARG A 74 -20.93 8.78 11.83
N MET A 75 -19.84 9.09 11.14
CA MET A 75 -18.59 8.36 11.21
C MET A 75 -17.44 9.34 11.37
N SER A 76 -16.49 8.97 12.22
CA SER A 76 -15.21 9.65 12.43
C SER A 76 -14.10 8.66 12.16
N ILE A 77 -13.14 9.08 11.32
CA ILE A 77 -11.97 8.30 10.96
C ILE A 77 -10.76 9.07 11.47
N SER A 78 -9.94 8.45 12.31
CA SER A 78 -8.65 9.00 12.72
C SER A 78 -7.55 8.36 11.88
N GLN A 79 -6.63 9.18 11.39
CA GLN A 79 -5.53 8.75 10.51
C GLN A 79 -4.19 9.21 11.08
N SER A 80 -3.14 8.44 10.82
CA SER A 80 -1.74 8.85 10.97
C SER A 80 -1.08 8.89 9.60
N ILE A 81 0.03 9.62 9.49
CA ILE A 81 0.85 9.66 8.28
C ILE A 81 2.08 8.77 8.52
N ASP A 82 2.35 7.87 7.58
CA ASP A 82 3.59 7.11 7.52
C ASP A 82 4.69 7.97 6.87
N GLU A 83 5.56 8.53 7.70
CA GLU A 83 6.64 9.43 7.27
C GLU A 83 7.70 8.72 6.43
N ASP A 84 7.97 7.44 6.72
CA ASP A 84 8.93 6.63 5.98
C ASP A 84 8.41 6.35 4.57
N LEU A 85 7.13 5.97 4.45
CA LEU A 85 6.48 5.81 3.15
C LEU A 85 6.41 7.12 2.38
N TYR A 86 6.15 8.24 3.04
CA TYR A 86 6.17 9.54 2.38
C TYR A 86 7.55 9.85 1.79
N ALA A 87 8.63 9.60 2.54
CA ALA A 87 10.00 9.78 2.06
C ALA A 87 10.32 8.87 0.86
N ILE A 88 9.89 7.60 0.90
CA ILE A 88 10.04 6.65 -0.20
C ILE A 88 9.31 7.14 -1.45
N LEU A 89 8.03 7.52 -1.32
CA LEU A 89 7.22 7.96 -2.45
C LEU A 89 7.69 9.30 -3.02
N LEU A 90 8.17 10.21 -2.18
CA LEU A 90 8.74 11.49 -2.62
C LEU A 90 10.00 11.26 -3.46
N LEU A 91 10.89 10.38 -3.00
CA LEU A 91 12.10 10.02 -3.76
C LEU A 91 11.73 9.37 -5.10
N ASN A 92 10.82 8.39 -5.08
CA ASN A 92 10.37 7.71 -6.28
C ASN A 92 9.69 8.67 -7.28
N LEU A 93 8.89 9.64 -6.78
CA LEU A 93 8.29 10.69 -7.61
C LEU A 93 9.35 11.56 -8.28
N VAL A 94 10.34 12.02 -7.52
CA VAL A 94 11.42 12.87 -8.06
C VAL A 94 12.23 12.12 -9.11
N ASP A 95 12.55 10.85 -8.87
CA ASP A 95 13.29 10.02 -9.82
C ASP A 95 12.51 9.79 -11.11
N SER A 96 11.25 9.36 -11.01
CA SER A 96 10.41 9.07 -12.18
C SER A 96 10.06 10.31 -13.00
N LEU A 97 10.01 11.49 -12.38
CA LEU A 97 9.96 12.76 -13.11
C LEU A 97 11.30 13.10 -13.80
N SER A 98 12.43 12.75 -13.17
CA SER A 98 13.77 13.00 -13.71
C SER A 98 14.19 12.07 -14.84
N ASP A 99 13.56 10.90 -14.98
CA ASP A 99 13.77 9.98 -16.11
C ASP A 99 13.28 10.58 -17.44
N ASN A 100 12.40 11.57 -17.38
CA ASN A 100 11.93 12.30 -18.55
C ASN A 100 12.53 13.72 -18.61
N TRP A 101 12.11 14.52 -19.60
CA TRP A 101 12.58 15.91 -19.68
C TRP A 101 12.16 16.66 -18.41
N HIS A 102 13.13 17.31 -17.78
CA HIS A 102 12.94 18.15 -16.60
C HIS A 102 13.97 19.28 -16.55
N THR A 103 13.64 20.35 -15.84
CA THR A 103 14.54 21.50 -15.56
C THR A 103 14.72 21.75 -14.07
N PHE A 104 13.98 21.04 -13.21
CA PHE A 104 14.07 21.21 -11.76
C PHE A 104 15.36 20.64 -11.19
N SER A 105 15.83 21.22 -10.08
CA SER A 105 16.90 20.64 -9.29
C SER A 105 16.34 19.54 -8.38
N ARG A 106 16.76 18.28 -8.58
CA ARG A 106 16.35 17.13 -7.75
C ARG A 106 16.54 17.40 -6.26
N ASN A 107 17.69 17.95 -5.87
CA ASN A 107 18.00 18.26 -4.46
C ASN A 107 17.10 19.36 -3.90
N ARG A 108 16.80 20.39 -4.69
CA ARG A 108 15.87 21.44 -4.28
C ARG A 108 14.47 20.85 -4.10
N PHE A 109 14.01 20.00 -5.02
CA PHE A 109 12.70 19.34 -4.93
C PHE A 109 12.60 18.51 -3.66
N LEU A 110 13.55 17.59 -3.42
CA LEU A 110 13.56 16.73 -2.22
C LEU A 110 13.59 17.54 -0.93
N ASN A 111 14.46 18.57 -0.84
CA ASN A 111 14.54 19.41 0.35
C ASN A 111 13.23 20.17 0.64
N LEU A 112 12.55 20.66 -0.39
CA LEU A 112 11.26 21.33 -0.24
C LEU A 112 10.18 20.33 0.19
N GLY A 113 10.14 19.14 -0.42
CA GLY A 113 9.15 18.12 -0.10
C GLY A 113 9.27 17.52 1.30
N ILE A 114 10.47 17.52 1.88
CA ILE A 114 10.72 17.03 3.26
C ILE A 114 10.45 18.12 4.30
N LYS A 115 10.86 19.37 4.04
CA LYS A 115 10.86 20.44 5.06
C LYS A 115 9.61 21.31 5.06
N ILE A 116 8.80 21.29 4.00
CA ILE A 116 7.72 22.27 3.83
C ILE A 116 6.40 21.55 3.50
N THR A 117 5.35 21.95 4.21
CA THR A 117 3.95 21.69 3.86
C THR A 117 3.49 22.46 2.61
N HIS A 118 4.40 23.13 1.89
CA HIS A 118 4.12 24.11 0.85
C HIS A 118 5.10 24.02 -0.32
N ILE A 119 4.81 23.15 -1.30
CA ILE A 119 5.51 23.14 -2.59
C ILE A 119 4.65 23.89 -3.60
N SER A 120 5.21 24.95 -4.18
CA SER A 120 4.71 25.53 -5.43
C SER A 120 5.62 25.07 -6.56
N CYS A 121 5.09 24.26 -7.46
CA CYS A 121 5.79 23.68 -8.60
C CYS A 121 4.87 23.77 -9.81
N VAL A 122 5.41 23.84 -11.02
CA VAL A 122 4.61 23.68 -12.24
C VAL A 122 5.12 22.46 -12.98
N VAL A 123 4.31 21.40 -13.02
CA VAL A 123 4.61 20.21 -13.83
C VAL A 123 3.84 20.37 -15.14
N ILE A 124 4.56 20.37 -16.27
CA ILE A 124 3.97 20.66 -17.58
C ILE A 124 3.82 19.34 -18.33
N THR A 125 2.59 18.99 -18.70
CA THR A 125 2.34 17.65 -19.27
C THR A 125 1.53 17.72 -20.54
N ASN A 126 1.73 16.72 -21.40
CA ASN A 126 0.98 16.59 -22.64
C ASN A 126 1.07 17.77 -23.64
N VAL A 127 2.03 18.67 -23.47
CA VAL A 127 2.45 19.62 -24.50
C VAL A 127 3.65 19.06 -25.26
N THR A 128 3.88 19.51 -26.49
CA THR A 128 5.13 19.16 -27.20
C THR A 128 6.34 19.62 -26.37
N LEU A 129 7.46 18.89 -26.43
CA LEU A 129 8.69 19.28 -25.71
C LEU A 129 9.12 20.72 -26.03
N SER A 130 8.87 21.20 -27.26
CA SER A 130 9.13 22.59 -27.62
C SER A 130 8.25 23.58 -26.88
N HIS A 131 6.97 23.26 -26.64
CA HIS A 131 6.06 24.10 -25.87
C HIS A 131 6.40 24.03 -24.38
N ALA A 132 6.74 22.86 -23.86
CA ALA A 132 7.16 22.68 -22.47
C ALA A 132 8.36 23.58 -22.13
N LYS A 133 9.38 23.60 -23.00
CA LYS A 133 10.56 24.47 -22.85
C LYS A 133 10.22 25.96 -22.82
N LYS A 134 9.35 26.42 -23.74
CA LYS A 134 8.94 27.83 -23.78
C LYS A 134 8.18 28.25 -22.51
N ILE A 135 7.30 27.38 -22.03
CA ILE A 135 6.57 27.62 -20.79
C ILE A 135 7.55 27.65 -19.60
N ASP A 136 8.47 26.69 -19.51
CA ASP A 136 9.50 26.67 -18.47
C ASP A 136 10.32 27.96 -18.48
N ASP A 137 10.83 28.39 -19.64
CA ASP A 137 11.61 29.62 -19.82
C ASP A 137 10.87 30.87 -19.30
N GLN A 138 9.55 30.95 -19.49
CA GLN A 138 8.72 32.05 -18.99
C GLN A 138 8.59 32.02 -17.46
N LEU A 139 8.44 30.82 -16.89
CA LEU A 139 8.23 30.64 -15.47
C LEU A 139 9.53 30.73 -14.66
N GLN A 140 10.71 30.54 -15.27
CA GLN A 140 12.04 30.67 -14.62
C GLN A 140 12.23 32.02 -13.90
N ALA A 141 11.53 33.07 -14.30
CA ALA A 141 11.60 34.38 -13.66
C ALA A 141 10.86 34.45 -12.30
N LEU A 142 9.99 33.48 -11.99
CA LEU A 142 9.21 33.45 -10.76
C LEU A 142 10.04 32.88 -9.61
N GLU A 143 10.11 33.59 -8.48
CA GLU A 143 10.93 33.22 -7.31
C GLU A 143 10.63 31.80 -6.79
N TYR A 144 9.34 31.43 -6.82
CA TYR A 144 8.84 30.16 -6.29
C TYR A 144 8.86 29.02 -7.30
N PHE A 145 9.20 29.28 -8.57
CA PHE A 145 9.26 28.23 -9.58
C PHE A 145 10.54 27.40 -9.39
N ILE A 146 10.35 26.07 -9.32
CA ILE A 146 11.44 25.13 -9.06
C ILE A 146 11.89 24.37 -10.29
N GLY A 147 11.17 24.53 -11.42
CA GLY A 147 11.38 23.86 -12.70
C GLY A 147 10.16 23.06 -13.16
N ALA A 148 10.21 22.56 -14.39
CA ALA A 148 9.20 21.75 -15.03
C ALA A 148 9.66 20.31 -15.26
N ALA A 149 8.70 19.42 -15.52
CA ALA A 149 8.95 18.07 -16.02
C ALA A 149 7.76 17.50 -16.80
N THR A 150 8.03 16.55 -17.69
CA THR A 150 7.01 15.75 -18.38
C THR A 150 6.61 14.52 -17.56
N THR A 151 5.34 14.11 -17.62
CA THR A 151 4.84 12.94 -16.91
C THR A 151 4.92 11.65 -17.71
N ASP A 152 5.25 10.59 -16.98
CA ASP A 152 5.00 9.21 -17.39
C ASP A 152 3.54 8.79 -17.13
N TYR A 153 2.77 8.58 -18.21
CA TYR A 153 1.37 8.10 -18.14
C TYR A 153 1.25 6.62 -17.77
N GLY A 154 2.32 5.84 -17.93
CA GLY A 154 2.38 4.46 -17.48
C GLY A 154 2.67 4.33 -15.98
N ASN A 155 2.92 5.45 -15.29
CA ASN A 155 3.20 5.48 -13.86
C ASN A 155 1.94 5.84 -13.02
N PRO A 156 1.44 4.92 -12.17
CA PRO A 156 0.24 5.17 -11.36
C PRO A 156 0.42 6.28 -10.32
N LEU A 157 1.64 6.52 -9.85
CA LEU A 157 1.92 7.62 -8.92
C LEU A 157 1.68 8.97 -9.61
N HIS A 158 2.18 9.12 -10.83
CA HIS A 158 1.98 10.32 -11.65
C HIS A 158 0.52 10.50 -12.03
N SER A 159 -0.14 9.44 -12.52
CA SER A 159 -1.54 9.50 -12.93
C SER A 159 -2.43 9.97 -11.79
N THR A 160 -2.24 9.40 -10.60
CA THR A 160 -3.09 9.72 -9.45
C THR A 160 -2.82 11.13 -8.94
N LEU A 161 -1.54 11.47 -8.69
CA LEU A 161 -1.18 12.78 -8.13
C LEU A 161 -1.56 13.93 -9.04
N PHE A 162 -1.34 13.78 -10.34
CA PHE A 162 -1.44 14.90 -11.27
C PHE A 162 -2.80 14.94 -11.97
N TYR A 163 -3.35 13.80 -12.34
CA TYR A 163 -4.59 13.76 -13.13
C TYR A 163 -5.85 13.53 -12.28
N GLU A 164 -5.76 12.70 -11.24
CA GLU A 164 -6.92 12.38 -10.41
C GLU A 164 -7.13 13.36 -9.25
N TYR A 165 -6.05 13.76 -8.57
CA TYR A 165 -6.13 14.56 -7.35
C TYR A 165 -6.09 16.07 -7.57
N LEU A 166 -5.51 16.55 -8.67
CA LEU A 166 -5.57 17.98 -8.98
C LEU A 166 -6.97 18.38 -9.46
N THR A 167 -7.39 19.56 -9.00
CA THR A 167 -8.69 20.15 -9.35
C THR A 167 -8.61 20.70 -10.76
N ARG A 168 -9.53 20.29 -11.63
CA ARG A 168 -9.70 20.91 -12.95
C ARG A 168 -10.18 22.34 -12.73
N SER A 169 -9.47 23.29 -13.32
CA SER A 169 -9.65 24.72 -13.03
C SER A 169 -10.11 25.48 -14.26
N VAL A 170 -9.33 25.41 -15.34
CA VAL A 170 -9.60 26.14 -16.58
C VAL A 170 -9.39 25.24 -17.80
N TYR A 171 -10.19 25.46 -18.84
CA TYR A 171 -9.97 24.89 -20.16
C TYR A 171 -10.03 25.96 -21.23
N THR A 172 -9.06 25.95 -22.13
CA THR A 172 -8.98 26.86 -23.27
C THR A 172 -9.22 26.07 -24.55
N ILE A 173 -10.22 26.45 -25.35
CA ILE A 173 -10.53 25.77 -26.61
C ILE A 173 -11.17 26.73 -27.61
N ASN A 174 -10.62 26.83 -28.82
CA ASN A 174 -11.19 27.63 -29.92
C ASN A 174 -11.51 29.08 -29.53
N ASN A 175 -10.59 29.76 -28.83
CA ASN A 175 -10.82 31.10 -28.26
C ASN A 175 -11.94 31.19 -27.19
N GLU A 176 -12.32 30.08 -26.56
CA GLU A 176 -13.14 30.07 -25.35
C GLU A 176 -12.30 29.69 -24.13
N ILE A 177 -12.56 30.34 -23.00
CA ILE A 177 -12.06 29.98 -21.67
C ILE A 177 -13.23 29.44 -20.88
N LEU A 178 -13.23 28.14 -20.62
CA LEU A 178 -14.19 27.45 -19.75
C LEU A 178 -13.62 27.38 -18.33
N TYR A 179 -14.43 27.70 -17.33
CA TYR A 179 -14.01 27.70 -15.92
C TYR A 179 -15.14 27.24 -15.00
N SER A 180 -14.80 26.61 -13.88
CA SER A 180 -15.78 26.18 -12.85
C SER A 180 -15.76 27.05 -11.60
N ASP A 181 -14.77 27.93 -11.45
CA ASP A 181 -14.69 28.90 -10.37
C ASP A 181 -14.16 30.22 -10.94
N ALA A 182 -14.90 31.32 -10.73
CA ALA A 182 -14.50 32.63 -11.20
C ALA A 182 -13.21 33.14 -10.54
N MET A 183 -12.84 32.59 -9.38
CA MET A 183 -11.58 32.90 -8.68
C MET A 183 -10.34 32.34 -9.41
N ASP A 184 -10.54 31.49 -10.41
CA ASP A 184 -9.45 30.85 -11.16
C ASP A 184 -8.97 31.71 -12.32
N ILE A 185 -9.78 32.68 -12.74
CA ILE A 185 -9.57 33.48 -13.95
C ILE A 185 -9.61 34.99 -13.67
N VAL A 186 -9.21 35.40 -12.47
CA VAL A 186 -9.25 36.81 -12.05
C VAL A 186 -8.39 37.67 -12.98
N ASN A 187 -8.97 38.74 -13.55
CA ASN A 187 -8.33 39.65 -14.53
C ASN A 187 -7.95 39.02 -15.88
N TRP A 188 -8.34 37.77 -16.16
CA TRP A 188 -7.99 37.12 -17.43
C TRP A 188 -8.65 37.78 -18.64
N ASP A 189 -9.74 38.51 -18.46
CA ASP A 189 -10.45 39.24 -19.51
C ASP A 189 -9.59 40.41 -20.03
N SER A 190 -8.85 41.04 -19.11
CA SER A 190 -7.86 42.08 -19.41
C SER A 190 -6.64 41.50 -20.12
N TYR A 191 -6.24 40.27 -19.77
CA TYR A 191 -5.14 39.57 -20.43
C TYR A 191 -5.54 38.96 -21.78
N TYR A 192 -6.83 38.63 -21.95
CA TYR A 192 -7.39 37.94 -23.12
C TYR A 192 -8.66 38.59 -23.67
N PRO A 193 -8.58 39.82 -24.19
CA PRO A 193 -9.75 40.48 -24.78
C PRO A 193 -10.30 39.76 -26.03
N SER A 194 -9.56 38.78 -26.56
CA SER A 194 -9.94 37.98 -27.73
C SER A 194 -10.54 36.61 -27.40
N TYR A 195 -10.65 36.25 -26.12
CA TYR A 195 -11.32 35.02 -25.69
C TYR A 195 -12.70 35.30 -25.12
N THR A 196 -13.62 34.37 -25.33
CA THR A 196 -14.93 34.40 -24.67
C THR A 196 -14.87 33.55 -23.39
N MET A 197 -15.32 34.10 -22.27
CA MET A 197 -15.34 33.39 -21.00
C MET A 197 -16.68 32.72 -20.76
N ARG A 198 -16.66 31.47 -20.26
CA ARG A 198 -17.87 30.69 -20.01
C ARG A 198 -17.76 29.85 -18.73
N TYR A 199 -18.69 30.08 -17.81
CA TYR A 199 -18.86 29.26 -16.62
C TYR A 199 -19.44 27.87 -16.94
N VAL A 200 -18.96 26.83 -16.26
CA VAL A 200 -19.42 25.44 -16.38
C VAL A 200 -19.51 24.78 -14.99
N GLU A 201 -20.70 24.33 -14.57
CA GLU A 201 -20.94 23.72 -13.25
C GLU A 201 -20.30 22.33 -13.10
N ASP A 202 -20.53 21.46 -14.08
CA ASP A 202 -19.91 20.14 -14.14
C ASP A 202 -18.81 20.18 -15.20
N PHE A 203 -17.56 19.92 -14.81
CA PHE A 203 -16.50 19.72 -15.78
C PHE A 203 -16.82 18.50 -16.65
N VAL A 204 -17.49 18.72 -17.78
CA VAL A 204 -17.69 17.72 -18.84
C VAL A 204 -16.39 17.60 -19.64
N PHE A 205 -15.32 17.19 -18.96
CA PHE A 205 -14.22 16.55 -19.65
C PHE A 205 -14.58 15.11 -19.88
N ASP A 206 -14.28 14.65 -21.09
CA ASP A 206 -14.62 13.34 -21.60
C ASP A 206 -14.24 12.25 -20.59
N SER A 207 -15.23 11.47 -20.15
CA SER A 207 -15.05 10.32 -19.26
C SER A 207 -14.08 9.27 -19.83
N THR A 208 -13.74 9.39 -21.12
CA THR A 208 -12.78 8.58 -21.87
C THR A 208 -11.34 8.73 -21.40
N ALA A 209 -10.96 9.84 -20.76
CA ALA A 209 -9.62 9.96 -20.21
C ALA A 209 -9.34 8.96 -19.09
N ARG A 210 -10.37 8.46 -18.37
CA ARG A 210 -10.19 7.39 -17.37
C ARG A 210 -9.79 6.05 -18.00
N ASP A 211 -10.03 5.84 -19.29
CA ASP A 211 -9.84 4.55 -19.96
C ASP A 211 -8.44 4.36 -20.57
N ILE A 212 -7.61 5.40 -20.65
CA ILE A 212 -6.28 5.33 -21.28
C ILE A 212 -5.25 4.55 -20.40
N TRP A 213 -5.50 4.42 -19.09
CA TRP A 213 -4.46 4.18 -18.10
C TRP A 213 -4.23 2.72 -17.67
N LYS A 214 -4.99 1.76 -18.21
CA LYS A 214 -5.10 0.44 -17.53
C LYS A 214 -4.33 -0.73 -18.12
N GLU A 215 -3.67 -0.60 -19.27
CA GLU A 215 -3.19 -1.82 -19.95
C GLU A 215 -1.67 -1.99 -20.02
N ASN A 216 -0.84 -0.95 -19.83
CA ASN A 216 0.63 -1.11 -19.86
C ASN A 216 1.36 -0.17 -18.89
N LEU A 217 1.90 -0.73 -17.81
CA LEU A 217 2.80 0.00 -16.90
C LEU A 217 4.14 0.30 -17.59
N SER A 218 4.68 1.50 -17.37
CA SER A 218 6.05 1.84 -17.74
C SER A 218 7.06 1.20 -16.77
N VAL A 219 8.37 1.34 -17.03
CA VAL A 219 9.41 0.89 -16.08
C VAL A 219 9.27 1.58 -14.72
N GLY A 220 9.13 2.92 -14.72
CA GLY A 220 8.84 3.68 -13.50
C GLY A 220 7.50 3.30 -12.87
N GLY A 221 6.49 2.97 -13.68
CA GLY A 221 5.20 2.54 -13.19
C GLY A 221 5.20 1.17 -12.51
N LEU A 222 6.04 0.24 -12.97
CA LEU A 222 6.29 -1.03 -12.28
C LEU A 222 6.93 -0.79 -10.91
N GLU A 223 7.89 0.12 -10.80
CA GLU A 223 8.55 0.48 -9.55
C GLU A 223 7.58 1.14 -8.56
N SER A 224 6.84 2.18 -8.99
CA SER A 224 5.84 2.82 -8.15
C SER A 224 4.75 1.85 -7.70
N SER A 225 4.30 0.95 -8.58
CA SER A 225 3.35 -0.11 -8.22
C SER A 225 3.93 -1.05 -7.17
N HIS A 226 5.20 -1.44 -7.31
CA HIS A 226 5.89 -2.29 -6.33
C HIS A 226 5.96 -1.61 -4.95
N ILE A 227 6.27 -0.32 -4.90
CA ILE A 227 6.27 0.48 -3.67
C ILE A 227 4.89 0.51 -3.02
N ILE A 228 3.87 0.92 -3.78
CA ILE A 228 2.50 1.05 -3.28
C ILE A 228 2.01 -0.31 -2.76
N ILE A 229 2.22 -1.40 -3.50
CA ILE A 229 1.76 -2.75 -3.10
C ILE A 229 2.46 -3.23 -1.82
N ASN A 230 3.78 -3.05 -1.69
CA ASN A 230 4.54 -3.65 -0.59
C ASN A 230 4.61 -2.79 0.67
N LYS A 231 4.50 -1.45 0.59
CA LYS A 231 4.58 -0.56 1.76
C LYS A 231 3.24 -0.03 2.25
N VAL A 232 2.24 0.17 1.39
CA VAL A 232 0.92 0.67 1.84
C VAL A 232 0.16 -0.42 2.61
N GLY A 233 0.55 -1.69 2.47
CA GLY A 233 0.16 -2.79 3.35
C GLY A 233 -1.34 -3.06 3.39
N ASN A 234 -1.80 -4.09 2.68
CA ASN A 234 -3.18 -4.59 2.78
C ASN A 234 -3.41 -5.42 4.06
N TYR A 235 -3.07 -4.88 5.23
CA TYR A 235 -3.26 -5.59 6.48
C TYR A 235 -4.74 -5.90 6.72
N HIS A 236 -4.99 -7.07 7.31
CA HIS A 236 -6.36 -7.56 7.52
C HIS A 236 -7.25 -6.58 8.28
N HIS A 237 -6.72 -5.93 9.32
CA HIS A 237 -7.44 -4.94 10.11
C HIS A 237 -7.83 -3.69 9.30
N VAL A 238 -7.00 -3.27 8.33
CA VAL A 238 -7.32 -2.19 7.38
C VAL A 238 -8.45 -2.60 6.45
N LYS A 239 -8.42 -3.85 5.92
CA LYS A 239 -9.52 -4.40 5.11
C LYS A 239 -10.85 -4.42 5.88
N VAL A 240 -10.82 -4.82 7.15
CA VAL A 240 -11.99 -4.76 8.04
C VAL A 240 -12.48 -3.33 8.20
N GLY A 241 -11.58 -2.36 8.42
CA GLY A 241 -11.93 -0.95 8.50
C GLY A 241 -12.63 -0.42 7.24
N HIS A 242 -12.10 -0.72 6.05
CA HIS A 242 -12.72 -0.38 4.77
C HIS A 242 -14.09 -1.03 4.60
N ALA A 243 -14.24 -2.30 4.98
CA ALA A 243 -15.51 -3.00 4.90
C ALA A 243 -16.58 -2.40 5.85
N ILE A 244 -16.18 -1.92 7.03
CA ILE A 244 -17.05 -1.18 7.95
C ILE A 244 -17.48 0.14 7.31
N ILE A 245 -16.54 0.93 6.79
CA ILE A 245 -16.82 2.21 6.12
C ILE A 245 -17.87 2.01 5.02
N ARG A 246 -17.66 1.00 4.16
CA ARG A 246 -18.60 0.63 3.11
C ARG A 246 -19.97 0.24 3.66
N ALA A 247 -20.02 -0.58 4.71
CA ALA A 247 -21.28 -1.01 5.33
C ALA A 247 -22.06 0.16 5.96
N VAL A 248 -21.38 1.17 6.51
CA VAL A 248 -22.02 2.42 6.98
C VAL A 248 -22.64 3.17 5.80
N PHE A 249 -21.89 3.39 4.72
CA PHE A 249 -22.40 4.08 3.52
C PHE A 249 -23.59 3.36 2.86
N GLU A 250 -23.61 2.03 2.92
CA GLU A 250 -24.72 1.19 2.43
C GLU A 250 -25.91 1.12 3.40
N GLY A 251 -25.84 1.79 4.57
CA GLY A 251 -26.91 1.79 5.58
C GLY A 251 -27.10 0.44 6.29
N LYS A 252 -26.08 -0.44 6.28
CA LYS A 252 -26.11 -1.78 6.90
C LYS A 252 -25.74 -1.78 8.38
N ILE A 253 -25.24 -0.67 8.91
CA ILE A 253 -24.86 -0.51 10.32
C ILE A 253 -25.85 0.45 10.98
N ASP A 254 -26.55 -0.04 12.00
CA ASP A 254 -27.59 0.70 12.73
C ASP A 254 -27.20 1.03 14.19
N ARG A 255 -26.01 0.63 14.62
CA ARG A 255 -25.51 0.71 16.00
C ARG A 255 -24.17 1.45 16.10
N GLU A 256 -23.90 1.93 17.30
CA GLU A 256 -22.59 2.52 17.64
C GLU A 256 -21.48 1.47 17.57
N PHE A 257 -20.31 1.91 17.09
CA PHE A 257 -19.12 1.09 17.01
C PHE A 257 -17.85 1.93 17.17
N GLU A 258 -16.80 1.25 17.61
CA GLU A 258 -15.46 1.79 17.77
C GLU A 258 -14.48 0.66 17.45
N LEU A 259 -13.63 0.88 16.45
CA LEU A 259 -12.54 0.00 16.07
C LEU A 259 -11.23 0.76 16.14
N GLU A 260 -10.32 0.29 16.98
CA GLU A 260 -8.92 0.68 16.93
C GLU A 260 -8.19 -0.24 15.95
N ILE A 261 -7.44 0.36 15.03
CA ILE A 261 -6.79 -0.29 13.88
C ILE A 261 -5.27 -0.37 14.11
N ASN A 262 -4.74 0.42 15.05
CA ASN A 262 -3.34 0.36 15.44
C ASN A 262 -3.06 -0.80 16.41
N TYR A 263 -2.84 -1.99 15.86
CA TYR A 263 -2.30 -3.12 16.60
C TYR A 263 -0.77 -3.13 16.42
N PRO A 264 0.03 -2.64 17.39
CA PRO A 264 1.46 -2.90 17.38
C PRO A 264 1.64 -4.43 17.40
N ASN A 265 2.12 -4.98 16.29
CA ASN A 265 2.10 -6.41 15.93
C ASN A 265 0.71 -6.95 15.51
N ALA A 266 0.23 -6.53 14.33
CA ALA A 266 -1.03 -7.00 13.74
C ALA A 266 -1.21 -8.53 13.70
N GLU A 267 -0.12 -9.32 13.62
CA GLU A 267 -0.18 -10.78 13.71
C GLU A 267 -0.49 -11.29 15.13
N LEU A 268 0.00 -10.62 16.18
CA LEU A 268 -0.30 -10.96 17.58
C LEU A 268 -1.75 -10.65 17.96
N ALA A 269 -2.40 -9.74 17.21
CA ALA A 269 -3.82 -9.46 17.38
C ALA A 269 -4.73 -10.58 16.85
N ILE A 270 -4.23 -11.52 16.05
CA ILE A 270 -5.03 -12.61 15.46
C ILE A 270 -4.97 -13.85 16.36
N VAL A 271 -6.12 -14.15 16.98
CA VAL A 271 -6.28 -15.29 17.88
C VAL A 271 -7.12 -16.37 17.20
N ILE A 272 -6.52 -17.54 17.00
CA ILE A 272 -7.17 -18.74 16.47
C ILE A 272 -7.19 -19.80 17.59
N PRO A 273 -8.31 -19.97 18.32
CA PRO A 273 -8.35 -20.92 19.43
C PRO A 273 -8.27 -22.36 18.91
N ARG A 274 -7.28 -23.14 19.37
CA ARG A 274 -7.11 -24.56 19.01
C ARG A 274 -8.41 -25.35 19.07
N GLN A 275 -9.22 -25.15 20.12
CA GLN A 275 -10.48 -25.88 20.31
C GLN A 275 -11.51 -25.62 19.20
N LYS A 276 -11.48 -24.44 18.55
CA LYS A 276 -12.36 -24.12 17.41
C LYS A 276 -12.01 -24.91 16.15
N LEU A 277 -10.76 -25.33 16.03
CA LEU A 277 -10.31 -26.21 14.96
C LEU A 277 -10.44 -27.67 15.39
N GLU A 278 -9.65 -28.09 16.38
CA GLU A 278 -9.50 -29.48 16.80
C GLU A 278 -10.79 -30.08 17.37
N LYS A 279 -11.52 -29.37 18.23
CA LYS A 279 -12.69 -29.90 18.95
C LYS A 279 -14.04 -29.48 18.35
N TYR A 280 -14.01 -28.84 17.18
CA TYR A 280 -15.22 -28.33 16.53
C TYR A 280 -15.15 -28.52 15.01
N ALA A 281 -14.33 -27.75 14.30
CA ALA A 281 -14.37 -27.75 12.83
C ALA A 281 -13.77 -29.00 12.18
N LEU A 282 -12.81 -29.65 12.85
CA LEU A 282 -12.12 -30.86 12.39
C LEU A 282 -12.52 -32.11 13.18
N ASP A 283 -13.53 -31.99 14.07
CA ASP A 283 -14.04 -33.10 14.87
C ASP A 283 -15.25 -33.76 14.19
N LEU A 284 -15.06 -34.99 13.69
CA LEU A 284 -16.12 -35.79 13.05
C LEU A 284 -17.25 -36.15 14.02
N ALA A 285 -16.99 -36.19 15.33
CA ALA A 285 -17.98 -36.52 16.35
C ALA A 285 -18.79 -35.31 16.83
N HIS A 286 -18.39 -34.08 16.47
CA HIS A 286 -19.08 -32.87 16.92
C HIS A 286 -20.45 -32.74 16.22
N PRO A 287 -21.58 -32.54 16.93
CA PRO A 287 -22.92 -32.51 16.31
C PRO A 287 -23.07 -31.50 15.17
N GLU A 288 -22.55 -30.28 15.36
CA GLU A 288 -22.59 -29.23 14.33
C GLU A 288 -21.32 -29.16 13.46
N GLY A 289 -20.25 -29.80 13.91
CA GLY A 289 -18.90 -29.67 13.36
C GLY A 289 -18.54 -30.82 12.43
N GLY A 290 -19.13 -31.99 12.66
CA GLY A 290 -18.92 -33.22 11.92
C GLY A 290 -19.09 -33.08 10.41
N PRO A 291 -20.14 -32.40 9.89
CA PRO A 291 -20.26 -32.14 8.45
C PRO A 291 -19.07 -31.35 7.86
N LYS A 292 -18.51 -30.39 8.62
CA LYS A 292 -17.34 -29.59 8.22
C LYS A 292 -16.08 -30.45 8.24
N ALA A 293 -15.89 -31.21 9.32
CA ALA A 293 -14.77 -32.13 9.48
C ALA A 293 -14.73 -33.18 8.38
N LYS A 294 -15.89 -33.71 7.99
CA LYS A 294 -16.02 -34.65 6.88
C LYS A 294 -15.57 -34.03 5.56
N TYR A 295 -16.00 -32.81 5.25
CA TYR A 295 -15.54 -32.12 4.05
C TYR A 295 -14.02 -31.92 4.06
N PHE A 296 -13.45 -31.41 5.16
CA PHE A 296 -12.02 -31.14 5.25
C PHE A 296 -11.18 -32.42 5.08
N LYS A 297 -11.62 -33.52 5.66
CA LYS A 297 -11.01 -34.84 5.48
C LYS A 297 -11.13 -35.32 4.03
N ASP A 298 -12.34 -35.35 3.48
CA ASP A 298 -12.61 -35.97 2.19
C ASP A 298 -12.03 -35.16 1.01
N VAL A 299 -12.05 -33.82 1.10
CA VAL A 299 -11.66 -32.93 -0.01
C VAL A 299 -10.22 -32.42 0.12
N LEU A 300 -9.79 -32.08 1.33
CA LEU A 300 -8.47 -31.47 1.57
C LEU A 300 -7.49 -32.42 2.27
N SER A 301 -7.92 -33.63 2.65
CA SER A 301 -7.11 -34.57 3.42
C SER A 301 -6.57 -33.98 4.72
N ILE A 302 -7.32 -33.06 5.34
CA ILE A 302 -7.01 -32.45 6.64
C ILE A 302 -7.93 -33.07 7.69
N GLU A 303 -7.34 -33.70 8.70
CA GLU A 303 -8.06 -34.33 9.81
C GLU A 303 -7.85 -33.59 11.14
N GLN A 304 -8.48 -34.08 12.21
CA GLN A 304 -8.39 -33.49 13.56
C GLN A 304 -6.94 -33.29 14.04
N ARG A 305 -6.05 -34.23 13.73
CA ARG A 305 -4.62 -34.18 14.11
C ARG A 305 -3.85 -33.06 13.39
N ASP A 306 -4.34 -32.62 12.24
CA ASP A 306 -3.73 -31.62 11.38
C ASP A 306 -4.20 -30.19 11.73
N TRP A 307 -4.78 -29.99 12.93
CA TRP A 307 -5.32 -28.70 13.36
C TRP A 307 -4.30 -27.56 13.29
N SER A 308 -3.02 -27.83 13.56
CA SER A 308 -1.98 -26.80 13.49
C SER A 308 -1.67 -26.40 12.05
N TYR A 309 -1.80 -27.33 11.10
CA TYR A 309 -1.69 -27.02 9.67
C TYR A 309 -2.86 -26.13 9.21
N MET A 310 -4.10 -26.48 9.60
CA MET A 310 -5.26 -25.63 9.32
C MET A 310 -5.15 -24.24 9.97
N GLU A 311 -4.65 -24.16 11.21
CA GLU A 311 -4.40 -22.87 11.87
C GLU A 311 -3.43 -22.00 11.06
N GLU A 312 -2.32 -22.57 10.61
CA GLU A 312 -1.33 -21.85 9.82
C GLU A 312 -1.91 -21.38 8.47
N GLN A 313 -2.63 -22.25 7.76
CA GLN A 313 -3.31 -21.88 6.52
C GLN A 313 -4.28 -20.71 6.74
N ILE A 314 -5.03 -20.70 7.85
CA ILE A 314 -5.91 -19.59 8.21
C ILE A 314 -5.12 -18.33 8.52
N ARG A 315 -4.05 -18.43 9.31
CA ARG A 315 -3.21 -17.30 9.73
C ARG A 315 -2.54 -16.63 8.54
N LEU A 316 -2.08 -17.38 7.55
CA LEU A 316 -1.50 -16.85 6.33
C LEU A 316 -2.60 -16.30 5.40
N GLY A 317 -3.68 -17.07 5.20
CA GLY A 317 -4.73 -16.74 4.25
C GLY A 317 -5.55 -15.51 4.64
N ILE A 318 -5.69 -15.19 5.93
CA ILE A 318 -6.50 -14.06 6.41
C ILE A 318 -5.98 -12.69 5.89
N HIS A 319 -4.68 -12.56 5.66
CA HIS A 319 -4.09 -11.33 5.12
C HIS A 319 -4.45 -11.11 3.65
N GLU A 320 -4.70 -12.19 2.92
CA GLU A 320 -5.03 -12.16 1.49
C GLU A 320 -6.54 -12.18 1.23
N GLY A 321 -7.31 -12.81 2.12
CA GLY A 321 -8.75 -13.00 1.99
C GLY A 321 -9.57 -11.71 1.80
N GLU A 322 -10.74 -11.88 1.21
CA GLU A 322 -11.74 -10.84 1.09
C GLU A 322 -12.58 -10.76 2.37
N VAL A 323 -12.71 -9.56 2.93
CA VAL A 323 -13.59 -9.31 4.08
C VAL A 323 -15.02 -9.08 3.60
N CYS A 324 -15.95 -9.86 4.12
CA CYS A 324 -17.36 -9.78 3.76
C CYS A 324 -18.29 -9.95 4.98
N GLY A 325 -19.59 -9.69 4.80
CA GLY A 325 -20.61 -9.96 5.82
C GLY A 325 -20.44 -9.22 7.16
N ILE A 326 -19.93 -7.99 7.13
CA ILE A 326 -19.76 -7.15 8.32
C ILE A 326 -21.12 -6.96 9.02
N LYS A 327 -21.15 -7.23 10.32
CA LYS A 327 -22.29 -6.99 11.22
C LYS A 327 -21.80 -6.50 12.57
N ILE A 328 -22.53 -5.59 13.19
CA ILE A 328 -22.21 -5.07 14.53
C ILE A 328 -23.37 -5.42 15.47
N ASP A 329 -23.07 -6.07 16.59
CA ASP A 329 -24.04 -6.39 17.63
C ASP A 329 -23.47 -6.17 19.04
N GLU A 330 -24.23 -6.52 20.08
CA GLU A 330 -23.82 -6.34 21.48
C GLU A 330 -22.52 -7.06 21.87
N HIS A 331 -22.07 -8.03 21.07
CA HIS A 331 -20.83 -8.75 21.31
C HIS A 331 -19.63 -8.14 20.58
N GLY A 332 -19.83 -7.24 19.62
CA GLY A 332 -18.78 -6.55 18.88
C GLY A 332 -18.97 -6.59 17.36
N ILE A 333 -17.88 -6.37 16.64
CA ILE A 333 -17.84 -6.39 15.17
C ILE A 333 -17.62 -7.83 14.72
N LYS A 334 -18.59 -8.38 13.99
CA LYS A 334 -18.53 -9.72 13.39
C LYS A 334 -18.37 -9.60 11.88
N TYR A 335 -17.58 -10.49 11.29
CA TYR A 335 -17.40 -10.52 9.85
C TYR A 335 -16.93 -11.90 9.39
N TYR A 336 -16.91 -12.08 8.08
CA TYR A 336 -16.34 -13.23 7.42
C TYR A 336 -15.11 -12.83 6.61
N ALA A 337 -14.15 -13.75 6.51
CA ALA A 337 -13.09 -13.67 5.53
C ALA A 337 -13.06 -14.98 4.74
N ASP A 338 -13.18 -14.85 3.41
CA ASP A 338 -13.08 -15.99 2.51
C ASP A 338 -11.62 -16.13 2.08
N ILE A 339 -11.04 -17.29 2.38
CA ILE A 339 -9.60 -17.55 2.21
C ILE A 339 -9.38 -18.88 1.50
N GLY A 340 -8.36 -18.94 0.64
CA GLY A 340 -7.86 -20.20 0.11
C GLY A 340 -7.21 -21.06 1.20
N VAL A 341 -7.31 -22.38 1.07
CA VAL A 341 -6.57 -23.37 1.86
C VAL A 341 -6.07 -24.45 0.92
N THR A 342 -4.78 -24.79 1.05
CA THR A 342 -4.15 -25.90 0.34
C THR A 342 -4.28 -27.16 1.19
N GLY A 343 -4.96 -28.18 0.69
CA GLY A 343 -5.06 -29.48 1.34
C GLY A 343 -3.73 -30.23 1.38
N LEU A 344 -3.60 -31.20 2.28
CA LEU A 344 -2.42 -32.09 2.33
C LEU A 344 -2.29 -32.98 1.08
N ASN A 345 -3.35 -33.05 0.28
CA ASN A 345 -3.38 -33.67 -1.04
C ASN A 345 -3.06 -32.70 -2.20
N GLY A 346 -2.71 -31.44 -1.91
CA GLY A 346 -2.41 -30.40 -2.90
C GLY A 346 -3.64 -29.76 -3.55
N VAL A 347 -4.86 -30.14 -3.14
CA VAL A 347 -6.10 -29.52 -3.64
C VAL A 347 -6.31 -28.18 -2.96
N ASN A 348 -6.61 -27.14 -3.74
CA ASN A 348 -6.95 -25.82 -3.20
C ASN A 348 -8.48 -25.65 -3.13
N LYS A 349 -8.98 -25.16 -2.00
CA LYS A 349 -10.38 -24.75 -1.82
C LYS A 349 -10.49 -23.48 -1.02
N VAL A 350 -11.55 -22.71 -1.28
CA VAL A 350 -11.91 -21.55 -0.46
C VAL A 350 -12.74 -22.00 0.73
N ILE A 351 -12.41 -21.49 1.90
CA ILE A 351 -13.17 -21.65 3.13
C ILE A 351 -13.62 -20.28 3.61
N ARG A 352 -14.75 -20.26 4.33
CA ARG A 352 -15.21 -19.07 5.06
C ARG A 352 -14.77 -19.15 6.51
N THR A 353 -14.06 -18.12 6.95
CA THR A 353 -13.64 -17.95 8.35
C THR A 353 -14.48 -16.85 9.00
N ALA A 354 -15.06 -17.13 10.16
CA ALA A 354 -15.92 -16.21 10.89
C ALA A 354 -15.18 -15.60 12.07
N TRP A 355 -15.17 -14.29 12.17
CA TRP A 355 -14.36 -13.54 13.11
C TRP A 355 -15.20 -12.60 13.97
N ILE A 356 -14.68 -12.29 15.16
CA ILE A 356 -15.22 -11.25 16.04
C ILE A 356 -14.10 -10.35 16.56
N ILE A 357 -14.35 -9.05 16.58
CA ILE A 357 -13.54 -8.04 17.25
C ILE A 357 -14.41 -7.45 18.35
N ARG A 358 -14.03 -7.72 19.59
CA ARG A 358 -14.65 -7.09 20.77
C ARG A 358 -14.01 -5.75 21.02
N LYS A 359 -14.67 -4.88 21.80
CA LYS A 359 -14.07 -3.60 22.21
C LYS A 359 -12.69 -3.82 22.81
N ASN A 360 -11.66 -3.23 22.20
CA ASN A 360 -10.24 -3.36 22.57
C ASN A 360 -9.73 -4.81 22.65
N GLY A 361 -10.40 -5.73 21.96
CA GLY A 361 -10.07 -7.16 21.95
C GLY A 361 -9.27 -7.56 20.71
N PRO A 362 -8.69 -8.77 20.72
CA PRO A 362 -8.06 -9.34 19.54
C PRO A 362 -9.09 -9.65 18.45
N ILE A 363 -8.59 -9.82 17.22
CA ILE A 363 -9.31 -10.42 16.11
C ILE A 363 -9.40 -11.93 16.36
N GLN A 364 -10.57 -12.43 16.75
CA GLN A 364 -10.71 -13.82 17.20
C GLN A 364 -11.56 -14.67 16.26
N LEU A 365 -11.04 -15.86 15.89
CA LEU A 365 -11.77 -16.84 15.12
C LEU A 365 -12.91 -17.44 15.96
N THR A 366 -14.12 -17.46 15.39
CA THR A 366 -15.32 -18.02 16.02
C THR A 366 -15.80 -19.31 15.35
N SER A 367 -15.58 -19.46 14.05
CA SER A 367 -15.93 -20.64 13.25
C SER A 367 -15.15 -20.65 11.94
N VAL A 368 -15.02 -21.82 11.34
CA VAL A 368 -14.52 -22.02 9.97
C VAL A 368 -15.38 -23.08 9.30
N TYR A 369 -15.67 -22.91 8.01
CA TYR A 369 -16.42 -23.90 7.24
C TYR A 369 -16.11 -23.78 5.74
N PRO A 370 -16.31 -24.86 4.96
CA PRO A 370 -16.16 -24.81 3.52
C PRO A 370 -17.15 -23.82 2.90
N LEU A 371 -16.70 -23.06 1.91
CA LEU A 371 -17.61 -22.24 1.10
C LEU A 371 -18.41 -23.15 0.16
N ASP A 372 -19.68 -22.83 -0.08
CA ASP A 372 -20.56 -23.64 -0.94
C ASP A 372 -19.93 -23.85 -2.33
N LEU A 373 -20.16 -25.02 -2.95
CA LEU A 373 -19.56 -25.36 -4.26
C LEU A 373 -19.84 -24.31 -5.35
N LYS A 374 -21.01 -23.66 -5.32
CA LYS A 374 -21.42 -22.61 -6.26
C LYS A 374 -20.72 -21.26 -6.01
N GLU A 375 -20.14 -21.08 -4.83
CA GLU A 375 -19.48 -19.85 -4.37
C GLU A 375 -17.95 -19.99 -4.38
N GLN A 376 -17.43 -21.19 -4.67
CA GLN A 376 -15.98 -21.42 -4.82
C GLN A 376 -15.42 -20.57 -5.97
N PHE A 377 -14.22 -20.01 -5.77
CA PHE A 377 -13.48 -19.25 -6.76
C PHE A 377 -11.99 -19.58 -6.65
N ASP A 378 -11.24 -19.29 -7.72
CA ASP A 378 -9.78 -19.46 -7.71
C ASP A 378 -9.14 -18.27 -6.99
N VAL A 379 -8.31 -18.57 -5.99
CA VAL A 379 -7.47 -17.57 -5.33
C VAL A 379 -6.26 -17.26 -6.21
N ASN A 380 -5.92 -15.97 -6.32
CA ASN A 380 -4.79 -15.48 -7.12
C ASN A 380 -3.50 -15.30 -6.29
N TYR A 381 -3.43 -15.91 -5.12
CA TYR A 381 -2.29 -15.88 -4.21
C TYR A 381 -1.91 -17.28 -3.77
N GLU A 382 -0.61 -17.50 -3.53
CA GLU A 382 -0.09 -18.78 -3.08
C GLU A 382 0.12 -18.74 -1.56
N ILE A 383 -0.62 -19.56 -0.82
CA ILE A 383 -0.31 -19.82 0.60
C ILE A 383 0.83 -20.83 0.65
N ARG A 384 2.01 -20.38 1.05
CA ARG A 384 3.16 -21.24 1.32
C ARG A 384 3.11 -21.66 2.78
N PRO A 385 2.78 -22.95 3.09
CA PRO A 385 2.82 -23.42 4.47
C PRO A 385 4.22 -23.22 5.04
N LEU A 386 4.32 -22.76 6.29
CA LEU A 386 5.60 -22.65 6.98
C LEU A 386 5.87 -23.92 7.81
N LEU A 387 4.87 -24.75 8.06
CA LEU A 387 5.02 -26.07 8.67
C LEU A 387 5.68 -27.04 7.68
N ALA A 388 6.77 -27.67 8.12
CA ALA A 388 7.28 -28.86 7.46
C ALA A 388 6.29 -29.98 7.71
N VAL A 389 5.38 -30.22 6.76
CA VAL A 389 4.47 -31.36 6.81
C VAL A 389 5.33 -32.62 6.78
N SER A 390 5.39 -33.33 7.91
CA SER A 390 5.86 -34.69 7.90
C SER A 390 4.89 -35.47 7.04
N LYS A 391 5.23 -35.72 5.77
CA LYS A 391 4.64 -36.85 5.07
C LYS A 391 5.00 -38.07 5.90
N GLU A 392 4.10 -38.49 6.79
CA GLU A 392 4.26 -39.69 7.62
C GLU A 392 4.34 -40.99 6.78
N ASN A 393 4.59 -40.91 5.47
CA ASN A 393 4.80 -42.02 4.55
C ASN A 393 6.05 -41.90 3.66
N GLU A 394 6.92 -40.91 3.84
CA GLU A 394 8.29 -41.06 3.33
C GLU A 394 9.10 -41.81 4.39
N LYS A 395 9.20 -43.12 4.17
CA LYS A 395 10.12 -44.09 4.80
C LYS A 395 11.22 -43.44 5.65
N GLU A 396 11.33 -43.85 6.91
CA GLU A 396 12.50 -43.69 7.79
C GLU A 396 13.75 -43.10 7.09
N GLY A 397 13.99 -41.78 7.22
CA GLY A 397 15.23 -41.17 6.72
C GLY A 397 15.16 -39.77 6.09
N GLY A 398 14.01 -39.11 6.02
CA GLY A 398 13.93 -37.72 5.52
C GLY A 398 14.58 -36.70 6.45
N ASP A 399 15.40 -35.79 5.92
CA ASP A 399 16.02 -34.70 6.68
C ASP A 399 15.00 -33.60 7.02
N LYS A 400 14.19 -33.84 8.06
CA LYS A 400 13.20 -32.88 8.58
C LYS A 400 13.81 -31.51 8.84
N TRP A 401 15.00 -31.45 9.43
CA TRP A 401 15.65 -30.20 9.81
C TRP A 401 16.16 -29.44 8.59
N GLY A 402 16.66 -30.15 7.59
CA GLY A 402 16.97 -29.60 6.27
C GLY A 402 15.75 -28.98 5.59
N GLU A 403 14.59 -29.63 5.66
CA GLU A 403 13.35 -29.09 5.10
C GLU A 403 12.87 -27.83 5.84
N ILE A 404 12.91 -27.83 7.18
CA ILE A 404 12.59 -26.63 7.98
C ILE A 404 13.54 -25.48 7.63
N TYR A 405 14.85 -25.75 7.54
CA TYR A 405 15.83 -24.73 7.16
C TYR A 405 15.58 -24.19 5.74
N ARG A 406 15.27 -25.08 4.79
CA ARG A 406 14.94 -24.71 3.41
C ARG A 406 13.70 -23.80 3.36
N LEU A 407 12.63 -24.16 4.07
CA LEU A 407 11.43 -23.34 4.18
C LEU A 407 11.73 -21.99 4.84
N ALA A 408 12.53 -21.98 5.92
CA ALA A 408 12.92 -20.76 6.63
C ALA A 408 13.73 -19.82 5.73
N ASN A 409 14.68 -20.36 4.96
CA ASN A 409 15.46 -19.59 4.01
C ASN A 409 14.60 -19.03 2.87
N GLN A 410 13.68 -19.83 2.31
CA GLN A 410 12.76 -19.36 1.27
C GLN A 410 11.81 -18.27 1.78
N SER A 411 11.31 -18.42 3.00
CA SER A 411 10.48 -17.40 3.66
C SER A 411 11.30 -16.13 3.92
N GLY A 412 12.54 -16.26 4.40
CA GLY A 412 13.45 -15.13 4.59
C GLY A 412 13.71 -14.36 3.28
N GLU A 413 14.05 -15.06 2.20
CA GLU A 413 14.26 -14.43 0.89
C GLU A 413 12.98 -13.78 0.35
N PHE A 414 11.81 -14.39 0.57
CA PHE A 414 10.54 -13.78 0.20
C PHE A 414 10.30 -12.46 0.96
N TYR A 415 10.48 -12.43 2.28
CA TYR A 415 10.32 -11.20 3.07
C TYR A 415 11.35 -10.13 2.69
N ALA A 416 12.62 -10.53 2.47
CA ALA A 416 13.66 -9.62 1.98
C ALA A 416 13.30 -9.02 0.62
N SER A 417 12.80 -9.83 -0.32
CA SER A 417 12.39 -9.36 -1.66
C SER A 417 11.18 -8.41 -1.66
N LYS A 418 10.42 -8.38 -0.56
CA LYS A 418 9.29 -7.48 -0.33
C LYS A 418 9.69 -6.24 0.48
N CYS A 419 10.89 -6.23 1.04
CA CYS A 419 11.41 -5.11 1.80
C CYS A 419 11.73 -3.96 0.84
N ILE A 420 11.27 -2.76 1.19
CA ILE A 420 11.61 -1.52 0.50
C ILE A 420 12.30 -0.64 1.53
N PRO A 421 13.63 -0.50 1.49
CA PRO A 421 14.34 0.25 2.51
C PRO A 421 13.90 1.72 2.54
N THR A 422 13.77 2.30 3.74
CA THR A 422 13.50 3.74 3.87
C THR A 422 14.77 4.53 3.49
N PRO A 423 14.71 5.48 2.53
CA PRO A 423 15.88 6.20 2.09
C PRO A 423 16.44 7.10 3.21
N VAL A 424 17.76 7.15 3.33
CA VAL A 424 18.46 7.93 4.36
C VAL A 424 19.00 9.23 3.77
N PHE A 425 18.55 10.36 4.31
CA PHE A 425 19.01 11.70 3.93
C PHE A 425 20.16 12.13 4.85
N VAL A 426 21.40 12.03 4.36
CA VAL A 426 22.59 12.38 5.13
C VAL A 426 22.98 13.84 4.89
N SER A 427 23.21 14.59 5.96
CA SER A 427 23.66 15.99 5.85
C SER A 427 25.00 16.06 5.09
N GLY A 428 25.05 16.92 4.07
CA GLY A 428 26.25 17.11 3.25
C GLY A 428 26.36 16.17 2.05
N THR A 429 25.45 15.20 1.87
CA THR A 429 25.35 14.46 0.61
C THR A 429 24.37 15.13 -0.34
N THR A 430 24.60 14.96 -1.64
CA THR A 430 23.69 15.46 -2.68
C THR A 430 22.54 14.50 -2.93
N GLU A 431 22.76 13.19 -2.74
CA GLU A 431 21.76 12.15 -2.97
C GLU A 431 21.46 11.38 -1.68
N PRO A 432 20.20 10.94 -1.48
CA PRO A 432 19.86 10.03 -0.40
C PRO A 432 20.41 8.63 -0.65
N MET A 433 20.72 7.91 0.43
CA MET A 433 21.10 6.50 0.37
C MET A 433 19.84 5.64 0.28
N ARG A 434 19.72 4.84 -0.79
CA ARG A 434 18.52 4.03 -1.08
C ARG A 434 18.47 2.69 -0.37
N ASP A 435 19.63 2.16 0.00
CA ASP A 435 19.74 0.84 0.62
C ASP A 435 19.32 0.85 2.11
N GLY A 436 18.80 1.99 2.57
CA GLY A 436 18.39 2.22 3.94
C GLY A 436 19.58 2.39 4.88
N LEU A 437 19.32 2.09 6.15
CA LEU A 437 20.32 2.18 7.20
C LEU A 437 21.37 1.06 7.07
N PHE A 438 22.60 1.37 7.47
CA PHE A 438 23.67 0.38 7.55
C PHE A 438 23.51 -0.46 8.82
N GLY A 439 23.50 -1.79 8.67
CA GLY A 439 23.30 -2.71 9.80
C GLY A 439 23.06 -4.14 9.35
N TRP A 440 22.70 -5.00 10.30
CA TRP A 440 22.38 -6.42 10.06
C TRP A 440 21.49 -6.98 11.18
N ALA A 441 21.02 -8.21 10.99
CA ALA A 441 20.27 -8.96 11.97
C ALA A 441 20.80 -10.40 12.12
N TYR A 442 20.54 -10.99 13.27
CA TYR A 442 20.77 -12.41 13.56
C TYR A 442 19.46 -13.08 13.95
N VAL A 443 19.29 -14.34 13.56
CA VAL A 443 18.32 -15.24 14.20
C VAL A 443 19.02 -15.99 15.32
N VAL A 444 18.47 -15.90 16.53
CA VAL A 444 19.07 -16.42 17.76
C VAL A 444 18.25 -17.58 18.28
N LEU A 445 18.93 -18.69 18.57
CA LEU A 445 18.38 -19.88 19.19
C LEU A 445 18.96 -20.04 20.59
N TYR A 446 18.07 -20.12 21.58
CA TYR A 446 18.43 -20.23 23.00
C TYR A 446 18.55 -21.67 23.49
N ASP A 447 17.73 -22.59 22.94
CA ASP A 447 17.81 -24.01 23.31
C ASP A 447 18.93 -24.71 22.52
N LEU A 448 20.14 -24.66 23.07
CA LEU A 448 21.32 -25.29 22.48
C LEU A 448 21.25 -26.83 22.39
N ASN A 449 20.31 -27.45 23.12
CA ASN A 449 20.10 -28.90 23.13
C ASN A 449 19.07 -29.35 22.11
N HIS A 450 18.36 -28.42 21.47
CA HIS A 450 17.37 -28.75 20.45
C HIS A 450 18.02 -29.46 19.25
N GLU A 451 17.37 -30.49 18.72
CA GLU A 451 17.90 -31.32 17.62
C GLU A 451 18.20 -30.49 16.36
N PHE A 452 17.40 -29.45 16.10
CA PHE A 452 17.67 -28.48 15.03
C PHE A 452 19.03 -27.78 15.18
N VAL A 453 19.43 -27.39 16.40
CA VAL A 453 20.74 -26.76 16.64
C VAL A 453 21.87 -27.75 16.38
N SER A 454 21.68 -29.02 16.77
CA SER A 454 22.64 -30.09 16.45
C SER A 454 22.77 -30.29 14.94
N TRP A 455 21.65 -30.25 14.21
CA TRP A 455 21.64 -30.30 12.75
C TRP A 455 22.38 -29.10 12.13
N LEU A 456 22.14 -27.87 12.60
CA LEU A 456 22.84 -26.67 12.12
C LEU A 456 24.37 -26.78 12.30
N LYS A 457 24.81 -27.25 13.47
CA LYS A 457 26.24 -27.47 13.76
C LYS A 457 26.88 -28.48 12.81
N ASN A 458 26.21 -29.62 12.57
CA ASN A 458 26.69 -30.66 11.68
C ASN A 458 26.78 -30.18 10.22
N ASN A 459 25.89 -29.27 9.82
CA ASN A 459 25.85 -28.69 8.49
C ASN A 459 26.63 -27.37 8.36
N ARG A 460 27.33 -26.92 9.42
CA ARG A 460 28.14 -25.69 9.47
C ARG A 460 27.35 -24.42 9.12
N VAL A 461 26.10 -24.36 9.57
CA VAL A 461 25.21 -23.21 9.36
C VAL A 461 25.13 -22.41 10.66
N GLY A 462 25.68 -21.19 10.66
CA GLY A 462 25.69 -20.34 11.85
C GLY A 462 26.88 -20.58 12.77
N SER A 463 26.83 -20.01 13.97
CA SER A 463 27.94 -20.02 14.94
C SER A 463 27.44 -19.91 16.37
N SER A 464 28.14 -20.56 17.30
CA SER A 464 27.91 -20.35 18.73
C SER A 464 28.45 -18.98 19.15
N TYR A 465 27.68 -18.25 19.95
CA TYR A 465 28.10 -17.00 20.57
C TYR A 465 27.55 -16.94 21.99
N GLU A 466 28.44 -16.82 22.97
CA GLU A 466 28.13 -16.96 24.40
C GLU A 466 27.30 -18.25 24.65
N ASN A 467 26.10 -18.11 25.21
CA ASN A 467 25.17 -19.22 25.50
C ASN A 467 24.09 -19.40 24.43
N ASN A 468 24.28 -18.85 23.22
CA ASN A 468 23.31 -18.86 22.14
C ASN A 468 23.90 -19.44 20.86
N TYR A 469 23.01 -19.86 19.94
CA TYR A 469 23.39 -20.23 18.58
C TYR A 469 22.81 -19.21 17.60
N LEU A 470 23.69 -18.59 16.80
CA LEU A 470 23.35 -17.54 15.87
C LEU A 470 23.32 -18.07 14.44
N ILE A 471 22.25 -17.80 13.72
CA ILE A 471 22.20 -17.95 12.27
C ILE A 471 22.51 -16.57 11.67
N ASN A 472 23.62 -16.50 10.95
CA ASN A 472 24.07 -15.28 10.27
C ASN A 472 23.22 -15.04 9.03
N ILE A 473 22.71 -13.82 8.87
CA ILE A 473 21.97 -13.42 7.67
C ILE A 473 22.95 -12.78 6.68
N ASP A 474 23.05 -13.33 5.48
CA ASP A 474 23.96 -12.86 4.42
C ASP A 474 23.40 -11.63 3.68
N LYS A 475 23.08 -10.58 4.44
CA LYS A 475 22.54 -9.29 3.98
C LYS A 475 23.19 -8.11 4.73
N LYS A 476 24.44 -8.26 5.18
CA LYS A 476 25.15 -7.25 5.98
C LYS A 476 25.28 -5.93 5.22
N GLY A 477 25.01 -4.82 5.93
CA GLY A 477 25.04 -3.47 5.38
C GLY A 477 23.70 -2.98 4.83
N ARG A 478 22.66 -3.85 4.83
CA ARG A 478 21.28 -3.54 4.42
C ARG A 478 20.35 -3.86 5.59
N TYR A 479 20.25 -2.93 6.55
CA TYR A 479 19.63 -3.18 7.85
C TYR A 479 18.19 -3.69 7.73
N GLU A 480 17.32 -2.95 7.05
CA GLU A 480 15.89 -3.31 6.93
C GLU A 480 15.68 -4.62 6.18
N GLU A 481 16.43 -4.86 5.11
CA GLU A 481 16.36 -6.12 4.34
C GLU A 481 16.84 -7.30 5.20
N SER A 482 17.91 -7.13 5.97
CA SER A 482 18.41 -8.15 6.89
C SER A 482 17.40 -8.46 8.00
N VAL A 483 16.69 -7.44 8.51
CA VAL A 483 15.63 -7.60 9.51
C VAL A 483 14.43 -8.33 8.90
N ALA A 484 13.97 -7.92 7.71
CA ALA A 484 12.86 -8.55 7.01
C ALA A 484 13.15 -10.04 6.73
N PHE A 485 14.37 -10.37 6.27
CA PHE A 485 14.81 -11.75 6.12
C PHE A 485 14.68 -12.53 7.43
N ALA A 486 15.23 -11.98 8.53
CA ALA A 486 15.21 -12.63 9.84
C ALA A 486 13.78 -12.83 10.36
N GLU A 487 12.85 -11.91 10.06
CA GLU A 487 11.43 -12.03 10.37
C GLU A 487 10.78 -13.19 9.62
N GLY A 488 10.96 -13.27 8.30
CA GLY A 488 10.46 -14.38 7.49
C GLY A 488 11.02 -15.73 7.94
N PHE A 489 12.32 -15.77 8.26
CA PHE A 489 13.00 -16.98 8.75
C PHE A 489 12.46 -17.42 10.12
N CYS A 490 12.37 -16.49 11.08
CA CYS A 490 11.85 -16.76 12.42
C CYS A 490 10.40 -17.25 12.40
N LYS A 491 9.56 -16.74 11.50
CA LYS A 491 8.16 -17.20 11.38
C LYS A 491 8.09 -18.69 11.11
N VAL A 492 8.94 -19.22 10.21
CA VAL A 492 8.99 -20.66 9.92
C VAL A 492 9.45 -21.46 11.13
N LEU A 493 10.52 -21.00 11.80
CA LEU A 493 11.01 -21.69 13.01
C LEU A 493 9.93 -21.78 14.08
N LYS A 494 9.24 -20.66 14.37
CA LYS A 494 8.15 -20.60 15.35
C LYS A 494 6.96 -21.46 14.96
N SER A 495 6.55 -21.47 13.68
CA SER A 495 5.53 -22.40 13.17
C SER A 495 5.91 -23.85 13.45
N ASN A 496 7.19 -24.22 13.34
CA ASN A 496 7.71 -25.56 13.62
C ASN A 496 8.12 -25.80 15.08
N ARG A 497 7.68 -24.95 16.02
CA ARG A 497 7.96 -25.03 17.47
C ARG A 497 9.44 -24.95 17.84
N ILE A 498 10.21 -24.20 17.06
CA ILE A 498 11.60 -23.86 17.36
C ILE A 498 11.60 -22.42 17.86
N ASP A 499 11.89 -22.24 19.14
CA ASP A 499 11.95 -20.91 19.75
C ASP A 499 13.16 -20.13 19.24
N CYS A 500 12.89 -18.91 18.77
CA CYS A 500 13.91 -18.03 18.23
C CYS A 500 13.56 -16.55 18.41
N GLU A 501 14.58 -15.72 18.44
CA GLU A 501 14.47 -14.25 18.46
C GLU A 501 15.33 -13.61 17.38
N ILE A 502 15.06 -12.33 17.12
CA ILE A 502 15.81 -11.52 16.16
C ILE A 502 16.60 -10.50 16.97
N ILE A 503 17.92 -10.52 16.85
CA ILE A 503 18.78 -9.44 17.33
C ILE A 503 19.09 -8.54 16.14
N LYS A 504 18.81 -7.25 16.31
CA LYS A 504 19.01 -6.21 15.29
C LYS A 504 20.24 -5.38 15.69
N HIS A 505 21.15 -5.16 14.75
CA HIS A 505 22.31 -4.30 14.92
C HIS A 505 22.27 -3.18 13.90
N LEU A 506 22.18 -1.96 14.40
CA LEU A 506 22.24 -0.73 13.64
C LEU A 506 23.60 -0.08 13.93
N ASP A 507 24.31 0.30 12.88
CA ASP A 507 25.69 0.82 12.94
C ASP A 507 25.75 2.35 12.83
#